data_AF-A0A671M697-F1
#
_entry.id   AF-A0A671M697-F1
#
_cell.length_a   1.000
_cell.length_b   1.000
_cell.length_c   1.000
_cell.angle_alpha   90.00
_cell.angle_beta   90.00
_cell.angle_gamma   90.00
#
_symmetry.space_group_name_H-M   'P 1'
#
loop_
_entity.id
_entity.type
_entity.pdbx_description
1 polymer ?
#
loop_
_entity_poly.entity_id
_entity_poly.type
_entity_poly.pdbx_seq_one_letter_code
_entity_poly.pdbx_strand_id
1 'polypeptide(L)'
;LKVTSIATQGRWGSSDWVTRYQLQYSDSGRTWRPYRQEDVIWTFTGNSDTDTVVQHKLPHSIRTRYMRLLSLEGSPKGGMGLRLEAYGCTYKSDVADFDGRSALLYRFNQKSTSTVKDVISLRFQSHQAEGVLVHGEGQRGDFLTLELQRGRLILHLNLDDAKPQSAGRSSSVMLGSLLDDHHWHSVQIERFNKHVNFTVDGHTQHFRSPGQEDTLEIDYELSFGGIPLPGKPGTFLHENFHGCIENLNYNGVSVIDMAKRRKPQIYTVAIKSHSLSRLGTTKALKKIAL
;
A
#
# COMPACT_ATOMS: atom_id res chain seq x y z
N LEU A 1 1.09 -15.02 4.98
CA LEU A 1 1.77 -15.91 4.02
C LEU A 1 1.75 -15.26 2.64
N LYS A 2 2.74 -15.51 1.78
CA LYS A 2 2.65 -15.25 0.34
C LYS A 2 2.38 -16.58 -0.35
N VAL A 3 1.13 -16.81 -0.74
CA VAL A 3 0.66 -18.04 -1.38
C VAL A 3 0.92 -17.94 -2.88
N THR A 4 1.56 -18.96 -3.45
CA THR A 4 1.92 -19.03 -4.87
C THR A 4 1.25 -20.17 -5.60
N SER A 5 0.82 -21.21 -4.88
CA SER A 5 0.11 -22.35 -5.46
C SER A 5 -0.86 -22.95 -4.44
N ILE A 6 -1.89 -23.61 -4.93
CA ILE A 6 -2.79 -24.43 -4.13
C ILE A 6 -2.90 -25.83 -4.75
N ALA A 7 -3.03 -26.85 -3.93
CA ALA A 7 -3.34 -28.20 -4.36
C ALA A 7 -4.61 -28.70 -3.67
N THR A 8 -5.46 -29.36 -4.44
CA THR A 8 -6.70 -29.96 -3.96
C THR A 8 -6.70 -31.46 -4.24
N GLN A 9 -7.32 -32.21 -3.33
CA GLN A 9 -7.54 -33.65 -3.47
C GLN A 9 -8.93 -33.99 -2.92
N GLY A 10 -9.63 -34.95 -3.51
CA GLY A 10 -10.93 -35.39 -2.98
C GLY A 10 -10.80 -36.04 -1.59
N ARG A 11 -11.91 -36.28 -0.91
CA ARG A 11 -11.90 -36.91 0.43
C ARG A 11 -11.49 -38.38 0.33
N TRP A 12 -10.50 -38.78 1.11
CA TRP A 12 -10.00 -40.15 1.08
C TRP A 12 -11.07 -41.17 1.46
N GLY A 13 -11.13 -42.29 0.72
CA GLY A 13 -12.04 -43.40 0.99
C GLY A 13 -13.53 -43.10 0.78
N SER A 14 -13.87 -42.03 0.04
CA SER A 14 -15.26 -41.72 -0.31
C SER A 14 -15.46 -41.53 -1.82
N SER A 15 -16.67 -41.13 -2.21
CA SER A 15 -17.00 -40.67 -3.56
C SER A 15 -17.13 -39.14 -3.62
N ASP A 16 -16.56 -38.41 -2.63
CA ASP A 16 -16.73 -36.96 -2.50
C ASP A 16 -15.48 -36.21 -2.95
N TRP A 17 -15.65 -35.37 -3.96
CA TRP A 17 -14.62 -34.46 -4.45
C TRP A 17 -15.27 -33.18 -4.99
N VAL A 18 -14.48 -32.12 -5.10
CA VAL A 18 -14.94 -30.84 -5.66
C VAL A 18 -14.40 -30.72 -7.08
N THR A 19 -15.30 -30.55 -8.06
CA THR A 19 -14.95 -30.45 -9.50
C THR A 19 -14.74 -29.00 -9.94
N ARG A 20 -15.38 -28.03 -9.26
CA ARG A 20 -15.16 -26.60 -9.47
C ARG A 20 -15.21 -25.83 -8.17
N TYR A 21 -14.31 -24.87 -8.01
CA TYR A 21 -14.28 -23.99 -6.84
C TYR A 21 -13.75 -22.59 -7.16
N GLN A 22 -14.06 -21.64 -6.28
CA GLN A 22 -13.47 -20.32 -6.27
C GLN A 22 -12.58 -20.13 -5.04
N LEU A 23 -11.55 -19.30 -5.17
CA LEU A 23 -10.64 -18.97 -4.08
C LEU A 23 -11.00 -17.59 -3.53
N GLN A 24 -11.05 -17.47 -2.21
CA GLN A 24 -11.16 -16.19 -1.51
C GLN A 24 -10.10 -16.06 -0.42
N TYR A 25 -9.69 -14.84 -0.15
CA TYR A 25 -8.65 -14.54 0.83
C TYR A 25 -8.96 -13.28 1.63
N SER A 26 -8.38 -13.17 2.83
CA SER A 26 -8.64 -12.08 3.77
C SER A 26 -7.50 -11.90 4.75
N ASP A 27 -7.25 -10.67 5.18
CA ASP A 27 -6.30 -10.39 6.27
C ASP A 27 -6.97 -10.34 7.65
N SER A 28 -8.28 -10.05 7.69
CA SER A 28 -9.07 -9.93 8.93
C SER A 28 -9.98 -11.12 9.21
N GLY A 29 -10.26 -11.94 8.20
CA GLY A 29 -11.27 -13.01 8.25
C GLY A 29 -12.71 -12.50 8.16
N ARG A 30 -12.92 -11.18 8.09
CA ARG A 30 -14.25 -10.54 8.01
C ARG A 30 -14.57 -10.09 6.59
N THR A 31 -13.64 -9.38 5.96
CA THR A 31 -13.78 -8.88 4.59
C THR A 31 -12.99 -9.77 3.64
N TRP A 32 -13.66 -10.38 2.67
CA TRP A 32 -13.09 -11.39 1.79
C TRP A 32 -12.96 -10.87 0.37
N ARG A 33 -11.77 -11.00 -0.22
CA ARG A 33 -11.52 -10.71 -1.64
C ARG A 33 -11.57 -12.01 -2.45
N PRO A 34 -12.32 -12.06 -3.57
CA PRO A 34 -12.18 -13.15 -4.52
C PRO A 34 -10.81 -13.09 -5.21
N TYR A 35 -10.24 -14.26 -5.49
CA TYR A 35 -9.13 -14.36 -6.41
C TYR A 35 -9.63 -14.05 -7.83
N ARG A 36 -8.95 -13.11 -8.48
CA ARG A 36 -9.28 -12.64 -9.82
C ARG A 36 -8.12 -12.86 -10.77
N GLN A 37 -8.45 -13.07 -12.03
CA GLN A 37 -7.52 -13.05 -13.15
C GLN A 37 -8.11 -12.12 -14.20
N GLU A 38 -7.34 -11.10 -14.62
CA GLU A 38 -7.80 -10.09 -15.58
C GLU A 38 -9.17 -9.48 -15.17
N ASP A 39 -9.29 -9.14 -13.89
CA ASP A 39 -10.50 -8.62 -13.22
C ASP A 39 -11.73 -9.55 -13.16
N VAL A 40 -11.64 -10.77 -13.67
CA VAL A 40 -12.70 -11.77 -13.58
C VAL A 40 -12.50 -12.67 -12.37
N ILE A 41 -13.58 -12.97 -11.62
CA ILE A 41 -13.52 -13.95 -10.52
C ILE A 41 -13.15 -15.31 -11.10
N TRP A 42 -12.01 -15.83 -10.68
CA TRP A 42 -11.46 -17.04 -11.26
C TRP A 42 -12.10 -18.30 -10.67
N THR A 43 -12.55 -19.19 -11.55
CA THR A 43 -13.09 -20.50 -11.18
C THR A 43 -12.07 -21.57 -11.55
N PHE A 44 -11.58 -22.29 -10.54
CA PHE A 44 -10.61 -23.37 -10.72
C PHE A 44 -11.33 -24.68 -11.06
N THR A 45 -10.76 -25.42 -12.00
CA THR A 45 -11.08 -26.84 -12.18
C THR A 45 -10.46 -27.63 -11.04
N GLY A 46 -11.28 -28.35 -10.29
CA GLY A 46 -10.87 -29.19 -9.17
C GLY A 46 -10.55 -30.63 -9.59
N ASN A 47 -10.96 -31.56 -8.74
CA ASN A 47 -10.63 -32.97 -8.83
C ASN A 47 -11.65 -33.75 -9.68
N SER A 48 -11.21 -34.89 -10.22
CA SER A 48 -12.04 -35.88 -10.93
C SER A 48 -12.29 -37.15 -10.12
N ASP A 49 -11.58 -37.32 -9.00
CA ASP A 49 -11.58 -38.50 -8.14
C ASP A 49 -11.14 -38.11 -6.71
N THR A 50 -10.94 -39.11 -5.86
CA THR A 50 -10.51 -38.91 -4.47
C THR A 50 -9.00 -39.05 -4.23
N ASP A 51 -8.23 -39.45 -5.23
CA ASP A 51 -6.82 -39.86 -5.06
C ASP A 51 -5.83 -38.94 -5.81
N THR A 52 -6.23 -38.35 -6.93
CA THR A 52 -5.38 -37.49 -7.76
C THR A 52 -5.28 -36.10 -7.15
N VAL A 53 -4.06 -35.64 -6.89
CA VAL A 53 -3.78 -34.27 -6.47
C VAL A 53 -3.82 -33.35 -7.70
N VAL A 54 -4.66 -32.32 -7.64
CA VAL A 54 -4.74 -31.28 -8.67
C VAL A 54 -4.12 -30.02 -8.11
N GLN A 55 -3.03 -29.55 -8.74
CA GLN A 55 -2.30 -28.37 -8.31
C GLN A 55 -2.41 -27.23 -9.31
N HIS A 56 -2.71 -26.04 -8.81
CA HIS A 56 -2.75 -24.81 -9.58
C HIS A 56 -1.69 -23.84 -9.06
N LYS A 57 -0.82 -23.37 -9.96
CA LYS A 57 0.05 -22.22 -9.70
C LYS A 57 -0.78 -20.96 -9.90
N LEU A 58 -0.70 -20.02 -8.97
CA LEU A 58 -1.36 -18.73 -9.07
C LEU A 58 -0.49 -17.80 -9.93
N PRO A 59 -0.98 -17.29 -11.07
CA PRO A 59 -0.26 -16.27 -11.84
C PRO A 59 0.13 -15.06 -10.99
N HIS A 60 -0.79 -14.61 -10.14
CA HIS A 60 -0.55 -13.55 -9.16
C HIS A 60 -0.57 -14.14 -7.76
N SER A 61 0.58 -14.10 -7.08
CA SER A 61 0.67 -14.58 -5.69
C SER A 61 -0.19 -13.74 -4.76
N ILE A 62 -0.85 -14.39 -3.80
CA ILE A 62 -1.71 -13.73 -2.82
C ILE A 62 -0.94 -13.54 -1.51
N ARG A 63 -0.99 -12.34 -0.94
CA ARG A 63 -0.52 -12.09 0.43
C ARG A 63 -1.74 -12.09 1.35
N THR A 64 -1.80 -13.05 2.27
CA THR A 64 -2.97 -13.22 3.12
C THR A 64 -2.68 -13.92 4.44
N ARG A 65 -3.58 -13.71 5.42
CA ARG A 65 -3.65 -14.46 6.68
C ARG A 65 -4.70 -15.58 6.64
N TYR A 66 -5.82 -15.37 5.95
CA TYR A 66 -6.94 -16.31 5.88
C TYR A 66 -7.27 -16.61 4.42
N MET A 67 -7.52 -17.88 4.13
CA MET A 67 -7.87 -18.34 2.79
C MET A 67 -9.02 -19.34 2.91
N ARG A 68 -9.96 -19.29 1.96
CA ARG A 68 -11.06 -20.25 1.87
C ARG A 68 -11.36 -20.60 0.43
N LEU A 69 -11.81 -21.83 0.22
CA LEU A 69 -12.33 -22.29 -1.07
C LEU A 69 -13.85 -22.33 -0.98
N LEU A 70 -14.50 -21.77 -2.00
CA LEU A 70 -15.94 -21.86 -2.19
C LEU A 70 -16.20 -22.96 -3.21
N SER A 71 -16.71 -24.09 -2.73
CA SER A 71 -17.07 -25.21 -3.61
C SER A 71 -18.30 -24.81 -4.44
N LEU A 72 -18.21 -24.99 -5.75
CA LEU A 72 -19.30 -24.68 -6.69
C LEU A 72 -19.97 -25.96 -7.17
N GLU A 73 -19.17 -26.96 -7.55
CA GLU A 73 -19.65 -28.23 -8.07
C GLU A 73 -18.89 -29.39 -7.41
N GLY A 74 -19.58 -30.49 -7.17
CA GLY A 74 -19.05 -31.68 -6.53
C GLY A 74 -19.20 -32.94 -7.39
N SER A 75 -18.72 -34.05 -6.86
CA SER A 75 -18.91 -35.38 -7.45
C SER A 75 -20.40 -35.68 -7.74
N PRO A 76 -20.74 -36.21 -8.92
CA PRO A 76 -22.11 -36.62 -9.22
C PRO A 76 -22.63 -37.78 -8.36
N LYS A 77 -21.73 -38.62 -7.82
CA LYS A 77 -22.08 -39.87 -7.12
C LYS A 77 -21.98 -39.77 -5.60
N GLY A 78 -21.26 -38.78 -5.07
CA GLY A 78 -21.11 -38.54 -3.64
C GLY A 78 -21.61 -37.14 -3.32
N GLY A 79 -20.68 -36.24 -3.02
CA GLY A 79 -20.93 -34.82 -2.89
C GLY A 79 -19.63 -34.03 -2.87
N MET A 80 -19.58 -33.00 -2.04
CA MET A 80 -18.42 -32.12 -1.91
C MET A 80 -17.53 -32.58 -0.75
N GLY A 81 -16.30 -32.97 -1.07
CA GLY A 81 -15.24 -33.31 -0.10
C GLY A 81 -13.89 -32.81 -0.61
N LEU A 82 -13.10 -32.18 0.24
CA LEU A 82 -11.85 -31.56 -0.21
C LEU A 82 -10.77 -31.62 0.87
N ARG A 83 -9.58 -32.01 0.45
CA ARG A 83 -8.31 -31.77 1.14
C ARG A 83 -7.59 -30.65 0.40
N LEU A 84 -7.05 -29.70 1.15
CA LEU A 84 -6.41 -28.51 0.61
C LEU A 84 -5.00 -28.39 1.18
N GLU A 85 -4.05 -28.17 0.29
CA GLU A 85 -2.71 -27.75 0.64
C GLU A 85 -2.39 -26.41 -0.05
N ALA A 86 -1.70 -25.52 0.64
CA ALA A 86 -1.32 -24.21 0.12
C ALA A 86 0.20 -24.07 0.18
N TYR A 87 0.80 -23.71 -0.94
CA TYR A 87 2.24 -23.54 -1.07
C TYR A 87 2.60 -22.06 -1.18
N GLY A 88 3.72 -21.70 -0.59
CA GLY A 88 4.18 -20.33 -0.56
C GLY A 88 5.34 -20.13 0.38
N CYS A 89 5.60 -18.87 0.73
CA CYS A 89 6.63 -18.50 1.68
C CYS A 89 6.08 -17.59 2.80
N THR A 90 6.84 -17.52 3.89
CA THR A 90 6.61 -16.54 4.95
C THR A 90 6.75 -15.14 4.37
N TYR A 91 5.78 -14.27 4.65
CA TYR A 91 5.82 -12.87 4.26
C TYR A 91 6.09 -12.03 5.50
N LYS A 92 7.24 -11.34 5.53
CA LYS A 92 7.55 -10.39 6.59
C LYS A 92 6.82 -9.08 6.30
N SER A 93 6.02 -8.63 7.26
CA SER A 93 5.29 -7.36 7.17
C SER A 93 5.68 -6.48 8.36
N ASP A 94 6.30 -5.35 8.05
CA ASP A 94 6.57 -4.28 9.00
C ASP A 94 5.50 -3.20 8.81
N VAL A 95 4.52 -3.15 9.72
CA VAL A 95 3.34 -2.27 9.67
C VAL A 95 3.49 -1.09 10.62
N ALA A 96 3.03 0.08 10.20
CA ALA A 96 2.78 1.27 11.01
C ALA A 96 1.32 1.69 10.86
N ASP A 97 0.69 2.07 11.97
CA ASP A 97 -0.67 2.58 12.03
C ASP A 97 -0.65 4.10 12.10
N PHE A 98 -1.54 4.75 11.35
CA PHE A 98 -1.67 6.19 11.27
C PHE A 98 -3.11 6.56 11.57
N ASP A 99 -3.32 7.39 12.58
CA ASP A 99 -4.62 7.82 13.09
C ASP A 99 -5.04 9.20 12.57
N GLY A 100 -4.32 9.74 11.57
CA GLY A 100 -4.45 11.11 11.09
C GLY A 100 -3.89 12.18 12.04
N ARG A 101 -3.33 11.79 13.20
CA ARG A 101 -2.77 12.70 14.21
C ARG A 101 -1.28 12.51 14.40
N SER A 102 -0.65 11.65 13.62
CA SER A 102 0.78 11.38 13.70
C SER A 102 1.39 11.17 12.32
N ALA A 103 2.66 11.54 12.18
CA ALA A 103 3.45 11.28 10.99
C ALA A 103 4.83 10.74 11.37
N LEU A 104 5.42 9.96 10.47
CA LEU A 104 6.81 9.53 10.55
C LEU A 104 7.67 10.47 9.70
N LEU A 105 8.73 11.02 10.28
CA LEU A 105 9.67 11.92 9.62
C LEU A 105 11.03 11.27 9.48
N TYR A 106 11.42 10.97 8.24
CA TYR A 106 12.74 10.44 7.92
C TYR A 106 13.69 11.57 7.55
N ARG A 107 14.65 11.85 8.44
CA ARG A 107 15.66 12.90 8.29
C ARG A 107 16.91 12.38 7.61
N PHE A 108 17.36 13.11 6.61
CA PHE A 108 18.60 12.82 5.90
C PHE A 108 19.83 13.20 6.72
N ASN A 109 20.95 12.50 6.51
CA ASN A 109 22.21 12.81 7.20
C ASN A 109 22.84 14.12 6.70
N GLN A 110 22.55 14.49 5.46
CA GLN A 110 22.96 15.75 4.85
C GLN A 110 21.81 16.75 4.91
N LYS A 111 22.11 18.05 4.91
CA LYS A 111 21.10 19.13 5.04
C LYS A 111 20.06 19.09 3.91
N SER A 112 20.44 18.60 2.73
CA SER A 112 19.56 18.33 1.60
C SER A 112 20.01 17.05 0.90
N THR A 113 19.10 16.39 0.19
CA THR A 113 19.41 15.28 -0.70
C THR A 113 19.01 15.66 -2.12
N SER A 114 20.00 15.70 -3.01
CA SER A 114 19.78 15.80 -4.46
C SER A 114 19.91 14.40 -5.05
N THR A 115 18.81 13.86 -5.58
CA THR A 115 18.77 12.52 -6.15
C THR A 115 18.54 12.58 -7.65
N VAL A 116 19.18 11.66 -8.39
CA VAL A 116 18.91 11.42 -9.83
C VAL A 116 17.93 10.25 -10.00
N LYS A 117 17.88 9.36 -9.00
CA LYS A 117 17.03 8.18 -8.96
C LYS A 117 16.34 8.07 -7.61
N ASP A 118 15.04 7.85 -7.63
CA ASP A 118 14.26 7.56 -6.43
C ASP A 118 13.43 6.29 -6.60
N VAL A 119 13.35 5.48 -5.55
CA VAL A 119 12.49 4.30 -5.47
C VAL A 119 11.73 4.37 -4.16
N ILE A 120 10.42 4.59 -4.26
CA ILE A 120 9.50 4.60 -3.12
C ILE A 120 8.54 3.44 -3.30
N SER A 121 8.45 2.56 -2.31
CA SER A 121 7.51 1.44 -2.36
C SER A 121 6.86 1.24 -1.00
N LEU A 122 5.55 1.05 -0.99
CA LEU A 122 4.77 0.79 0.21
C LEU A 122 3.51 0.00 -0.13
N ARG A 123 2.84 -0.52 0.88
CA ARG A 123 1.43 -0.89 0.76
C ARG A 123 0.64 -0.16 1.80
N PHE A 124 -0.60 0.18 1.48
CA PHE A 124 -1.49 0.86 2.41
C PHE A 124 -2.87 0.22 2.42
N GLN A 125 -3.59 0.44 3.51
CA GLN A 125 -4.99 0.06 3.68
C GLN A 125 -5.69 1.23 4.40
N SER A 126 -6.80 1.71 3.85
CA SER A 126 -7.57 2.84 4.39
C SER A 126 -9.07 2.59 4.22
N HIS A 127 -9.87 3.19 5.10
CA HIS A 127 -11.31 3.41 4.90
C HIS A 127 -11.61 4.87 4.51
N GLN A 128 -10.63 5.76 4.69
CA GLN A 128 -10.76 7.16 4.28
C GLN A 128 -10.36 7.30 2.83
N ALA A 129 -11.15 8.07 2.08
CA ALA A 129 -10.93 8.36 0.67
C ALA A 129 -9.91 9.50 0.44
N GLU A 130 -9.48 10.17 1.52
CA GLU A 130 -8.56 11.31 1.50
C GLU A 130 -7.40 11.04 2.48
N GLY A 131 -6.18 11.45 2.14
CA GLY A 131 -5.03 11.41 3.06
C GLY A 131 -3.66 11.44 2.39
N VAL A 132 -2.70 12.17 2.95
CA VAL A 132 -1.30 12.23 2.46
C VAL A 132 -0.50 11.03 2.94
N LEU A 133 0.02 10.21 2.01
CA LEU A 133 0.85 9.05 2.32
C LEU A 133 2.33 9.40 2.42
N VAL A 134 2.83 10.20 1.48
CA VAL A 134 4.25 10.60 1.39
C VAL A 134 4.30 12.07 0.99
N HIS A 135 5.17 12.84 1.65
CA HIS A 135 5.43 14.21 1.26
C HIS A 135 6.89 14.59 1.52
N GLY A 136 7.46 15.34 0.59
CA GLY A 136 8.76 15.99 0.73
C GLY A 136 8.79 17.25 -0.13
N GLU A 137 9.41 18.28 0.40
CA GLU A 137 9.54 19.60 -0.23
C GLU A 137 10.98 20.10 -0.06
N GLY A 138 11.54 20.71 -1.10
CA GLY A 138 12.82 21.39 -1.08
C GLY A 138 12.67 22.90 -1.18
N GLN A 139 13.68 23.65 -0.70
CA GLN A 139 13.73 25.12 -0.71
C GLN A 139 13.61 25.73 -2.10
N ARG A 140 13.93 24.98 -3.16
CA ARG A 140 13.87 25.44 -4.55
C ARG A 140 12.52 25.18 -5.23
N GLY A 141 11.50 24.77 -4.47
CA GLY A 141 10.17 24.47 -5.00
C GLY A 141 10.02 23.07 -5.57
N ASP A 142 11.06 22.24 -5.48
CA ASP A 142 11.01 20.81 -5.74
C ASP A 142 10.11 20.13 -4.72
N PHE A 143 9.20 19.28 -5.15
CA PHE A 143 8.38 18.52 -4.22
C PHE A 143 7.92 17.20 -4.80
N LEU A 144 7.68 16.25 -3.90
CA LEU A 144 7.05 14.97 -4.18
C LEU A 144 5.96 14.74 -3.14
N THR A 145 4.72 14.63 -3.59
CA THR A 145 3.57 14.32 -2.74
C THR A 145 2.80 13.16 -3.33
N LEU A 146 2.62 12.10 -2.55
CA LEU A 146 1.68 11.02 -2.85
C LEU A 146 0.50 11.14 -1.90
N GLU A 147 -0.69 11.34 -2.45
CA GLU A 147 -1.92 11.44 -1.68
C GLU A 147 -3.03 10.55 -2.23
N LEU A 148 -3.93 10.16 -1.35
CA LEU A 148 -5.20 9.55 -1.69
C LEU A 148 -6.23 10.68 -1.79
N GLN A 149 -6.93 10.76 -2.92
CA GLN A 149 -8.03 11.69 -3.15
C GLN A 149 -9.19 10.96 -3.82
N ARG A 150 -10.38 11.00 -3.20
CA ARG A 150 -11.60 10.31 -3.65
C ARG A 150 -11.36 8.84 -4.00
N GLY A 151 -10.57 8.14 -3.19
CA GLY A 151 -10.26 6.72 -3.37
C GLY A 151 -9.32 6.42 -4.56
N ARG A 152 -8.57 7.42 -5.05
CA ARG A 152 -7.55 7.29 -6.10
C ARG A 152 -6.23 7.86 -5.63
N LEU A 153 -5.11 7.29 -6.05
CA LEU A 153 -3.82 7.89 -5.71
C LEU A 153 -3.44 8.94 -6.73
N ILE A 154 -2.96 10.07 -6.22
CA ILE A 154 -2.42 11.16 -7.02
C ILE A 154 -0.96 11.36 -6.60
N LEU A 155 -0.07 11.26 -7.58
CA LEU A 155 1.33 11.60 -7.44
C LEU A 155 1.56 12.99 -8.02
N HIS A 156 1.91 13.94 -7.17
CA HIS A 156 2.40 15.25 -7.57
C HIS A 156 3.93 15.25 -7.50
N LEU A 157 4.57 15.68 -8.57
CA LEU A 157 6.03 15.74 -8.65
C LEU A 157 6.44 16.98 -9.43
N ASN A 158 7.36 17.74 -8.85
CA ASN A 158 7.97 18.89 -9.49
C ASN A 158 9.47 18.93 -9.22
N LEU A 159 10.27 19.26 -10.25
CA LEU A 159 11.73 19.30 -10.21
C LEU A 159 12.29 20.72 -10.50
N ASP A 160 11.47 21.78 -10.45
CA ASP A 160 11.95 23.18 -10.43
C ASP A 160 10.90 24.19 -9.93
N ASP A 161 11.29 25.46 -9.78
CA ASP A 161 10.41 26.60 -9.44
C ASP A 161 9.62 27.15 -10.65
N ALA A 162 9.49 26.42 -11.76
CA ALA A 162 8.77 26.96 -12.91
C ALA A 162 7.30 27.12 -12.54
N LYS A 163 6.88 28.40 -12.37
CA LYS A 163 5.47 28.81 -12.41
C LYS A 163 4.78 28.04 -13.54
N PRO A 164 3.53 27.58 -13.37
CA PRO A 164 2.79 26.83 -14.38
C PRO A 164 2.57 27.67 -15.65
N GLN A 165 3.61 27.83 -16.45
CA GLN A 165 3.63 28.57 -17.70
C GLN A 165 3.46 27.56 -18.82
N SER A 166 2.24 27.06 -18.92
CA SER A 166 1.55 26.65 -20.15
C SER A 166 0.35 25.81 -19.73
N ALA A 167 -0.84 26.34 -20.02
CA ALA A 167 -2.09 25.64 -19.85
C ALA A 167 -2.04 24.28 -20.58
N GLY A 168 -1.99 23.18 -19.83
CA GLY A 168 -2.26 21.85 -20.40
C GLY A 168 -1.54 20.63 -19.80
N ARG A 169 -0.46 20.77 -19.03
CA ARG A 169 0.25 19.61 -18.44
C ARG A 169 0.14 19.62 -16.91
N SER A 170 -0.75 18.78 -16.37
CA SER A 170 -0.85 18.56 -14.94
C SER A 170 0.49 18.06 -14.39
N SER A 171 0.99 18.68 -13.31
CA SER A 171 2.13 18.20 -12.49
C SER A 171 1.79 16.95 -11.67
N SER A 172 0.55 16.49 -11.81
CA SER A 172 -0.04 15.40 -11.07
C SER A 172 -0.52 14.30 -11.99
N VAL A 173 -0.31 13.06 -11.55
CA VAL A 173 -0.72 11.86 -12.25
C VAL A 173 -1.56 11.01 -11.30
N MET A 174 -2.74 10.62 -11.75
CA MET A 174 -3.72 9.88 -10.96
C MET A 174 -3.81 8.43 -11.42
N LEU A 175 -3.75 7.49 -10.48
CA LEU A 175 -3.79 6.06 -10.75
C LEU A 175 -4.56 5.28 -9.67
N GLY A 176 -5.20 4.19 -10.09
CA GLY A 176 -6.06 3.36 -9.26
C GLY A 176 -7.46 3.94 -9.03
N SER A 177 -8.32 3.13 -8.41
CA SER A 177 -9.72 3.46 -8.11
C SER A 177 -10.21 2.60 -6.96
N LEU A 178 -11.10 3.15 -6.12
CA LEU A 178 -11.68 2.48 -4.95
C LEU A 178 -10.60 1.94 -3.99
N LEU A 179 -9.53 2.70 -3.79
CA LEU A 179 -8.40 2.32 -2.94
C LEU A 179 -8.66 2.54 -1.43
N ASP A 180 -9.86 2.99 -1.10
CA ASP A 180 -10.44 3.17 0.24
C ASP A 180 -11.32 1.98 0.67
N ASP A 181 -11.20 0.84 -0.01
CA ASP A 181 -12.03 -0.35 0.20
C ASP A 181 -11.67 -1.19 1.44
N HIS A 182 -10.78 -0.69 2.29
CA HIS A 182 -10.21 -1.41 3.43
C HIS A 182 -9.56 -2.74 3.08
N HIS A 183 -8.82 -2.80 1.99
CA HIS A 183 -7.76 -3.78 1.92
C HIS A 183 -6.48 -3.27 1.29
N TRP A 184 -5.45 -4.12 1.33
CA TRP A 184 -4.10 -3.69 1.02
C TRP A 184 -3.93 -3.43 -0.48
N HIS A 185 -3.51 -2.21 -0.78
CA HIS A 185 -3.09 -1.75 -2.10
C HIS A 185 -1.57 -1.56 -2.12
N SER A 186 -0.94 -1.91 -3.23
CA SER A 186 0.50 -1.81 -3.44
C SER A 186 0.85 -0.62 -4.31
N VAL A 187 1.87 0.12 -3.90
CA VAL A 187 2.33 1.33 -4.58
C VAL A 187 3.82 1.25 -4.78
N GLN A 188 4.27 1.56 -5.98
CA GLN A 188 5.68 1.69 -6.32
C GLN A 188 5.89 2.88 -7.25
N ILE A 189 6.79 3.78 -6.86
CA ILE A 189 7.22 4.94 -7.63
C ILE A 189 8.70 4.74 -7.91
N GLU A 190 9.06 4.71 -9.19
CA GLU A 190 10.45 4.69 -9.64
C GLU A 190 10.71 5.89 -10.52
N ARG A 191 11.59 6.78 -10.09
CA ARG A 191 12.03 7.93 -10.86
C ARG A 191 13.48 7.73 -11.29
N PHE A 192 13.77 8.05 -12.56
CA PHE A 192 15.13 8.21 -13.07
C PHE A 192 15.19 9.43 -13.97
N ASN A 193 15.97 10.44 -13.58
CA ASN A 193 15.89 11.79 -14.15
C ASN A 193 14.43 12.28 -14.11
N LYS A 194 13.89 12.73 -15.24
CA LYS A 194 12.48 13.13 -15.37
C LYS A 194 11.52 11.96 -15.64
N HIS A 195 12.00 10.73 -15.87
CA HIS A 195 11.14 9.60 -16.19
C HIS A 195 10.61 8.96 -14.91
N VAL A 196 9.30 8.79 -14.83
CA VAL A 196 8.63 8.22 -13.66
C VAL A 196 7.78 7.02 -14.08
N ASN A 197 7.97 5.91 -13.39
CA ASN A 197 7.07 4.76 -13.40
C ASN A 197 6.25 4.81 -12.11
N PHE A 198 4.95 5.08 -12.23
CA PHE A 198 4.03 5.05 -11.11
C PHE A 198 3.15 3.81 -11.21
N THR A 199 3.28 2.90 -10.26
CA THR A 199 2.59 1.61 -10.26
C THR A 199 1.66 1.49 -9.06
N VAL A 200 0.40 1.14 -9.31
CA VAL A 200 -0.61 0.83 -8.29
C VAL A 200 -1.23 -0.53 -8.62
N ASP A 201 -1.13 -1.50 -7.71
CA ASP A 201 -1.65 -2.86 -7.87
C ASP A 201 -1.30 -3.54 -9.19
N GLY A 202 -0.05 -3.35 -9.64
CA GLY A 202 0.48 -3.93 -10.87
C GLY A 202 0.15 -3.14 -12.15
N HIS A 203 -0.71 -2.13 -12.08
CA HIS A 203 -0.95 -1.21 -13.19
C HIS A 203 0.09 -0.10 -13.14
N THR A 204 0.87 0.06 -14.21
CA THR A 204 1.93 1.07 -14.29
C THR A 204 1.57 2.17 -15.28
N GLN A 205 1.72 3.43 -14.84
CA GLN A 205 1.67 4.60 -15.67
C GLN A 205 3.06 5.21 -15.81
N HIS A 206 3.49 5.41 -17.05
CA HIS A 206 4.76 6.04 -17.38
C HIS A 206 4.52 7.50 -17.74
N PHE A 207 5.27 8.42 -17.14
CA PHE A 207 5.21 9.82 -17.50
C PHE A 207 6.54 10.52 -17.30
N ARG A 208 6.63 11.75 -17.83
CA ARG A 208 7.79 12.63 -17.66
C ARG A 208 7.41 13.79 -16.75
N SER A 209 8.08 13.93 -15.61
CA SER A 209 7.84 15.02 -14.65
C SER A 209 8.03 16.39 -15.31
N PRO A 210 7.29 17.42 -14.84
CA PRO A 210 7.57 18.81 -15.18
C PRO A 210 8.91 19.26 -14.55
N GLY A 211 9.43 20.38 -15.05
CA GLY A 211 10.66 21.02 -14.58
C GLY A 211 11.83 20.94 -15.57
N GLN A 212 12.80 21.84 -15.41
CA GLN A 212 14.03 21.93 -16.21
C GLN A 212 15.16 21.06 -15.69
N GLU A 213 15.21 20.77 -14.39
CA GLU A 213 16.24 19.92 -13.78
C GLU A 213 15.92 18.42 -13.85
N ASP A 214 16.96 17.59 -13.82
CA ASP A 214 16.84 16.13 -13.78
C ASP A 214 16.92 15.57 -12.34
N THR A 215 17.30 16.40 -11.38
CA THR A 215 17.42 16.04 -9.97
C THR A 215 16.20 16.42 -9.18
N LEU A 216 15.87 15.62 -8.16
CA LEU A 216 14.89 15.98 -7.14
C LEU A 216 15.65 16.40 -5.89
N GLU A 217 15.47 17.64 -5.46
CA GLU A 217 16.08 18.20 -4.26
C GLU A 217 15.04 18.26 -3.14
N ILE A 218 15.11 17.32 -2.20
CA ILE A 218 14.29 17.35 -0.98
C ILE A 218 15.15 17.83 0.17
N ASP A 219 14.63 18.78 0.92
CA ASP A 219 15.33 19.33 2.07
C ASP A 219 15.02 18.56 3.33
N TYR A 220 16.08 18.22 4.06
CA TYR A 220 16.08 17.81 5.45
C TYR A 220 15.33 16.51 5.80
N GLU A 221 14.06 16.35 5.43
CA GLU A 221 13.21 15.23 5.82
C GLU A 221 12.09 14.90 4.83
N LEU A 222 11.72 13.61 4.80
CA LEU A 222 10.49 13.10 4.19
C LEU A 222 9.46 12.80 5.27
N SER A 223 8.20 13.18 5.06
CA SER A 223 7.09 12.83 5.93
C SER A 223 6.24 11.71 5.34
N PHE A 224 5.77 10.84 6.22
CA PHE A 224 4.90 9.72 5.89
C PHE A 224 3.65 9.73 6.78
N GLY A 225 2.49 9.56 6.16
CA GLY A 225 1.17 9.53 6.81
C GLY A 225 0.59 10.90 7.19
N GLY A 226 1.28 11.99 6.87
CA GLY A 226 0.80 13.35 7.10
C GLY A 226 1.88 14.39 6.86
N ILE A 227 1.47 15.67 6.88
CA ILE A 227 2.37 16.81 6.74
C ILE A 227 2.44 17.53 8.09
N PRO A 228 3.60 17.58 8.77
CA PRO A 228 3.73 18.36 9.99
C PRO A 228 3.59 19.85 9.66
N LEU A 229 2.43 20.44 9.98
CA LEU A 229 2.07 21.83 9.66
C LEU A 229 3.21 22.84 9.95
N PRO A 230 3.58 23.70 8.98
CA PRO A 230 4.29 24.94 9.27
C PRO A 230 3.32 25.97 9.85
N GLY A 231 3.13 25.96 11.17
CA GLY A 231 2.85 27.13 12.01
C GLY A 231 1.62 28.02 11.78
N LYS A 232 0.78 27.85 10.75
CA LYS A 232 -0.42 28.68 10.54
C LYS A 232 -1.67 27.86 10.18
N PRO A 233 -2.81 28.08 10.87
CA PRO A 233 -4.08 27.45 10.51
C PRO A 233 -4.60 28.03 9.18
N GLY A 234 -5.00 27.16 8.25
CA GLY A 234 -5.77 27.53 7.05
C GLY A 234 -5.02 27.55 5.71
N THR A 235 -3.74 27.22 5.64
CA THR A 235 -2.97 27.25 4.36
C THR A 235 -2.66 25.87 3.76
N PHE A 236 -2.87 24.78 4.49
CA PHE A 236 -2.72 23.42 3.97
C PHE A 236 -4.07 22.69 4.01
N LEU A 237 -4.60 22.35 2.84
CA LEU A 237 -5.91 21.69 2.64
C LEU A 237 -5.80 20.15 2.53
N HIS A 238 -4.68 19.56 2.95
CA HIS A 238 -4.48 18.13 2.85
C HIS A 238 -4.79 17.44 4.19
N GLU A 239 -5.69 16.46 4.14
CA GLU A 239 -5.97 15.58 5.27
C GLU A 239 -4.78 14.64 5.53
N ASN A 240 -4.53 14.32 6.80
CA ASN A 240 -3.53 13.31 7.15
C ASN A 240 -4.07 11.91 6.87
N PHE A 241 -3.18 10.98 6.58
CA PHE A 241 -3.58 9.60 6.31
C PHE A 241 -4.11 8.91 7.57
N HIS A 242 -5.24 8.23 7.41
CA HIS A 242 -5.84 7.40 8.45
C HIS A 242 -5.97 5.97 7.92
N GLY A 243 -5.10 5.09 8.41
CA GLY A 243 -5.00 3.72 7.93
C GLY A 243 -3.67 3.08 8.34
N CYS A 244 -3.35 1.96 7.70
CA CYS A 244 -2.11 1.24 7.93
C CYS A 244 -1.19 1.36 6.71
N ILE A 245 0.12 1.49 6.94
CA ILE A 245 1.14 1.37 5.90
C ILE A 245 2.07 0.22 6.28
N GLU A 246 2.36 -0.68 5.34
CA GLU A 246 3.33 -1.75 5.52
C GLU A 246 4.49 -1.68 4.53
N ASN A 247 5.65 -2.17 4.97
CA ASN A 247 6.86 -2.33 4.16
C ASN A 247 7.28 -1.05 3.42
N LEU A 248 7.12 0.09 4.09
CA LEU A 248 7.54 1.39 3.59
C LEU A 248 9.06 1.41 3.37
N ASN A 249 9.44 1.61 2.11
CA ASN A 249 10.80 1.67 1.65
C ASN A 249 11.04 2.93 0.82
N TYR A 250 12.12 3.63 1.15
CA TYR A 250 12.62 4.78 0.40
C TYR A 250 14.10 4.54 0.08
N ASN A 251 14.44 4.46 -1.22
CA ASN A 251 15.81 4.28 -1.69
C ASN A 251 16.57 3.12 -1.02
N GLY A 252 15.88 2.01 -0.74
CA GLY A 252 16.44 0.81 -0.10
C GLY A 252 16.42 0.84 1.43
N VAL A 253 15.98 1.94 2.03
CA VAL A 253 15.85 2.10 3.47
C VAL A 253 14.45 1.73 3.92
N SER A 254 14.33 0.73 4.81
CA SER A 254 13.07 0.38 5.46
C SER A 254 12.76 1.35 6.61
N VAL A 255 11.87 2.31 6.34
CA VAL A 255 11.55 3.41 7.26
C VAL A 255 10.88 2.88 8.54
N ILE A 256 10.00 1.88 8.41
CA ILE A 256 9.31 1.29 9.57
C ILE A 256 10.27 0.46 10.43
N ASP A 257 11.20 -0.29 9.84
CA ASP A 257 12.23 -1.01 10.62
C ASP A 257 13.14 -0.02 11.36
N MET A 258 13.50 1.11 10.74
CA MET A 258 14.22 2.18 11.43
C MET A 258 13.46 2.72 12.64
N ALA A 259 12.14 2.95 12.50
CA ALA A 259 11.28 3.41 13.59
C ALA A 259 11.23 2.39 14.73
N LYS A 260 11.03 1.10 14.41
CA LYS A 260 11.05 0.00 15.38
C LYS A 260 12.37 -0.08 16.15
N ARG A 261 13.49 0.14 15.46
CA ARG A 261 14.85 0.14 16.04
C ARG A 261 15.26 1.47 16.67
N ARG A 262 14.37 2.47 16.68
CA ARG A 262 14.62 3.81 17.26
C ARG A 262 15.90 4.47 16.73
N LYS A 263 16.11 4.40 15.41
CA LYS A 263 17.27 5.04 14.77
C LYS A 263 17.18 6.57 14.91
N PRO A 264 18.30 7.29 15.06
CA PRO A 264 18.28 8.74 15.28
C PRO A 264 17.78 9.57 14.09
N GLN A 265 17.67 8.95 12.91
CA GLN A 265 17.18 9.60 11.69
C GLN A 265 15.65 9.55 11.54
N ILE A 266 14.92 8.84 12.41
CA ILE A 266 13.47 8.69 12.30
C ILE A 266 12.77 9.27 13.53
N TYR A 267 11.75 10.07 13.29
CA TYR A 267 10.98 10.73 14.35
C TYR A 267 9.50 10.45 14.14
N THR A 268 8.77 10.28 15.25
CA THR A 268 7.31 10.28 15.23
C THR A 268 6.86 11.61 15.79
N VAL A 269 6.05 12.34 15.01
CA VAL A 269 5.55 13.66 15.39
C VAL A 269 4.04 13.60 15.49
N ALA A 270 3.50 14.13 16.60
CA ALA A 270 2.06 14.34 16.75
C ALA A 270 1.66 15.60 15.98
N ILE A 271 0.72 15.46 15.06
CA ILE A 271 0.12 16.55 14.31
C ILE A 271 -1.06 17.08 15.12
N LYS A 272 -0.95 18.32 15.59
CA LYS A 272 -2.05 18.97 16.31
C LYS A 272 -3.16 19.31 15.33
N SER A 273 -4.25 18.54 15.35
CA SER A 273 -5.51 18.97 14.75
C SER A 273 -6.06 20.13 15.60
N HIS A 274 -6.04 21.35 15.08
CA HIS A 274 -6.79 22.45 15.71
C HIS A 274 -8.28 22.28 15.40
N SER A 275 -8.93 21.29 16.03
CA SER A 275 -10.36 21.38 16.25
C SER A 275 -10.56 22.44 17.33
N LEU A 276 -11.18 23.57 16.98
CA LEU A 276 -11.70 24.53 17.96
C LEU A 276 -12.77 23.84 18.81
N SER A 277 -12.37 23.24 19.91
CA SER A 277 -13.25 22.91 21.02
C SER A 277 -12.57 23.26 22.34
N ARG A 278 -13.37 23.87 23.21
CA ARG A 278 -13.00 24.58 24.44
C ARG A 278 -12.08 23.78 25.37
N LEU A 279 -11.33 24.55 26.17
CA LEU A 279 -10.51 24.15 27.31
C LEU A 279 -10.96 22.86 28.01
N GLY A 280 -10.00 21.95 28.17
CA GLY A 280 -10.09 20.83 29.10
C GLY A 280 -8.71 20.19 29.23
N THR A 281 -7.94 20.64 30.22
CA THR A 281 -6.66 20.06 30.64
C THR A 281 -6.78 18.56 30.91
N THR A 282 -5.87 17.76 30.35
CA THR A 282 -5.20 16.65 31.06
C THR A 282 -4.06 16.04 30.23
N LYS A 283 -2.87 15.95 30.85
CA LYS A 283 -1.73 15.15 30.40
C LYS A 283 -2.10 13.66 30.38
N ALA A 284 -1.65 12.91 29.37
CA ALA A 284 -1.38 11.48 29.53
C ALA A 284 -0.32 10.98 28.54
N LEU A 285 0.88 10.73 29.07
CA LEU A 285 1.86 9.78 28.53
C LEU A 285 1.31 8.34 28.72
N LYS A 286 1.37 7.51 27.67
CA LYS A 286 1.37 6.02 27.69
C LYS A 286 1.22 5.53 26.23
N LYS A 287 1.80 4.44 25.75
CA LYS A 287 2.77 3.43 26.22
C LYS A 287 3.10 2.64 24.95
N ILE A 288 4.36 2.50 24.56
CA ILE A 288 4.76 1.52 23.53
C ILE A 288 4.85 0.18 24.27
N ALA A 289 4.04 -0.79 23.87
CA ALA A 289 4.10 -2.15 24.42
C ALA A 289 5.30 -2.90 23.82
N LEU A 290 6.02 -3.59 24.71
CA LEU A 290 6.99 -4.65 24.41
C LEU A 290 6.24 -5.93 24.03
#